data_AF-A0A1B6BDA1-F1
#
_entry.id   AF-A0A1B6BDA1-F1
#
_cell.length_a   1.000
_cell.length_b   1.000
_cell.length_c   1.000
_cell.angle_alpha   90.00
_cell.angle_beta   90.00
_cell.angle_gamma   90.00
#
_symmetry.space_group_name_H-M   'P 1'
#
loop_
_entity.id
_entity.type
_entity.pdbx_description
1 polymer ?
#
loop_
_entity_poly.entity_id
_entity_poly.type
_entity_poly.pdbx_seq_one_letter_code
_entity_poly.pdbx_strand_id
1 'polypeptide(L)'
;MKKSVVIGLVVLMVFSSSVVSAYTGMSTKTYAVEKTLSTSSSSEAISVGIDIVVDGVTLDLSEAGAEIREGRVYVPLKFICDALDLDVTWDGETETVTVGKAFSHIVGKSYVTLIDGTTKDVQSNSFIKDGRTMVSVRLFAEAIGAEVAWDSSTRTVTIDTDDTTSTSTKTATIPTGEPPTGEKPTGEPPTGEKPTGEPPTGEPPTGEKPSGTPPNAQATTTTSVSSLITSVYELATGSKTLSSQTYSATDEDESAVWVNSGATLTLSDSTLTKTGDSSNEETSNFYGLNSAVLVMDGSALTLSDSKITTNAKGANAVVSTGTNSKATVSNLNISTTENSSRGLHATNGGTIIASNVTIKTLGDHCAAIATDRGSGTVTVTTGTFNTAGDGSPGLYSTGKIKGTDITSVATGSEAAVIEGRNSLELINSNITGTKKWGVMIYQSFSGDAEVGKGVFTMTNGSITSKEGPMFYSTNTQGEINLTNVTLNNTTSKLMTLGAGDWGTAGSNGSSMIFNASNQILKGAITVDSISSLTLNLTDDSVFAGSIDVSNTAKYIELNLDLDSSISLTATSYVDVLTDKDTTLSNIISNGYTLYYNASEDDNAWLKSKTISLSGGGYLKPLN
;
A
#
# COMPACT_ATOMS: atom_id res chain seq x y z
N MET A 1 63.49 -32.85 22.36
CA MET A 1 63.59 -31.70 23.28
C MET A 1 63.54 -30.43 22.43
N LYS A 2 62.67 -29.45 22.74
CA LYS A 2 62.42 -28.19 21.96
C LYS A 2 61.82 -28.42 20.56
N LYS A 3 61.11 -27.47 19.93
CA LYS A 3 60.06 -26.50 20.39
C LYS A 3 59.33 -26.03 19.11
N SER A 4 58.08 -25.58 19.24
CA SER A 4 57.22 -25.12 18.12
C SER A 4 57.77 -23.91 17.36
N VAL A 5 57.46 -23.81 16.07
CA VAL A 5 56.87 -22.61 15.42
C VAL A 5 55.97 -23.08 14.26
N VAL A 6 54.73 -22.60 14.20
CA VAL A 6 53.91 -22.62 12.97
C VAL A 6 53.83 -21.18 12.47
N ILE A 7 54.23 -20.94 11.22
CA ILE A 7 54.10 -19.65 10.55
C ILE A 7 52.94 -19.78 9.57
N GLY A 8 51.86 -19.03 9.81
CA GLY A 8 50.77 -18.88 8.85
C GLY A 8 51.20 -17.95 7.72
N LEU A 9 51.06 -18.42 6.47
CA LEU A 9 51.35 -17.62 5.28
C LEU A 9 50.09 -16.87 4.84
N VAL A 10 50.05 -15.55 5.03
CA VAL A 10 49.00 -14.69 4.48
C VAL A 10 49.31 -14.45 3.00
N VAL A 11 48.41 -14.87 2.12
CA VAL A 11 48.53 -14.61 0.67
C VAL A 11 47.95 -13.24 0.36
N LEU A 12 48.83 -12.25 0.22
CA LEU A 12 48.49 -10.90 -0.24
C LEU A 12 48.48 -10.90 -1.78
N MET A 13 47.30 -10.83 -2.41
CA MET A 13 47.21 -10.65 -3.87
C MET A 13 47.51 -9.20 -4.24
N VAL A 14 48.67 -8.97 -4.85
CA VAL A 14 49.07 -7.67 -5.39
C VAL A 14 48.86 -7.69 -6.91
N PHE A 15 47.90 -6.93 -7.42
CA PHE A 15 47.73 -6.75 -8.87
C PHE A 15 48.72 -5.69 -9.39
N SER A 16 49.77 -6.15 -10.07
CA SER A 16 50.72 -5.29 -10.78
C SER A 16 50.19 -4.87 -12.16
N SER A 17 50.24 -3.58 -12.45
CA SER A 17 49.88 -2.99 -13.75
C SER A 17 51.02 -3.06 -14.78
N SER A 18 50.65 -3.10 -16.08
CA SER A 18 51.35 -2.49 -17.26
C SER A 18 51.34 -3.40 -18.51
N VAL A 19 50.72 -2.97 -19.62
CA VAL A 19 51.37 -2.83 -20.96
C VAL A 19 50.50 -2.09 -21.99
N VAL A 20 51.19 -1.40 -22.91
CA VAL A 20 50.73 -0.46 -23.96
C VAL A 20 51.73 -0.58 -25.14
N SER A 21 51.39 -0.51 -26.44
CA SER A 21 50.15 -0.18 -27.16
C SER A 21 50.05 -0.97 -28.48
N ALA A 22 48.84 -1.06 -29.08
CA ALA A 22 48.70 -1.19 -30.54
C ALA A 22 47.35 -0.64 -31.03
N TYR A 23 47.40 0.43 -31.84
CA TYR A 23 46.22 1.12 -32.41
C TYR A 23 46.36 1.18 -33.93
N THR A 24 45.55 0.42 -34.67
CA THR A 24 45.40 0.61 -36.13
C THR A 24 43.99 0.28 -36.62
N GLY A 25 43.23 1.34 -36.93
CA GLY A 25 42.35 1.40 -38.10
C GLY A 25 41.07 0.57 -38.12
N MET A 26 39.93 1.22 -37.82
CA MET A 26 38.73 1.01 -38.63
C MET A 26 37.92 2.30 -38.81
N SER A 27 37.18 2.38 -39.93
CA SER A 27 36.62 3.61 -40.49
C SER A 27 35.41 4.14 -39.73
N THR A 28 35.38 5.46 -39.48
CA THR A 28 34.19 6.18 -39.02
C THR A 28 33.18 6.34 -40.17
N LYS A 29 32.00 5.72 -40.05
CA LYS A 29 30.81 6.12 -40.84
C LYS A 29 30.03 7.20 -40.08
N THR A 30 30.09 8.42 -40.58
CA THR A 30 29.22 9.51 -40.12
C THR A 30 27.80 9.28 -40.61
N TYR A 31 26.85 9.14 -39.68
CA TYR A 31 25.42 9.23 -39.98
C TYR A 31 24.94 10.63 -39.60
N ALA A 32 24.55 11.42 -40.59
CA ALA A 32 23.86 12.68 -40.33
C ALA A 32 22.41 12.37 -39.91
N VAL A 33 21.99 12.91 -38.77
CA VAL A 33 20.57 12.93 -38.37
C VAL A 33 20.02 14.29 -38.73
N GLU A 34 19.12 14.33 -39.71
CA GLU A 34 18.40 15.56 -40.05
C GLU A 34 17.43 15.93 -38.93
N LYS A 35 17.49 17.19 -38.49
CA LYS A 35 16.65 17.74 -37.43
C LYS A 35 15.33 18.24 -38.01
N THR A 36 14.30 17.39 -38.05
CA THR A 36 12.93 17.84 -38.28
C THR A 36 12.41 18.58 -37.03
N LEU A 37 12.20 19.89 -37.15
CA LEU A 37 11.47 20.65 -36.14
C LEU A 37 9.97 20.30 -36.26
N SER A 38 9.42 19.63 -35.25
CA SER A 38 7.97 19.58 -35.05
C SER A 38 7.55 20.80 -34.24
N THR A 39 6.68 21.64 -34.80
CA THR A 39 6.06 22.77 -34.11
C THR A 39 4.92 22.27 -33.24
N SER A 40 5.09 22.33 -31.92
CA SER A 40 4.04 21.98 -30.96
C SER A 40 2.88 22.98 -31.00
N SER A 41 1.71 22.55 -31.46
CA SER A 41 0.45 23.23 -31.13
C SER A 41 0.18 23.05 -29.63
N SER A 42 -0.11 24.14 -28.92
CA SER A 42 -0.55 24.09 -27.53
C SER A 42 -1.93 23.44 -27.44
N SER A 43 -2.00 22.18 -27.00
CA SER A 43 -3.22 21.63 -26.43
C SER A 43 -3.37 22.16 -25.01
N GLU A 44 -4.43 22.92 -24.75
CA GLU A 44 -4.82 23.25 -23.38
C GLU A 44 -5.06 21.93 -22.61
N ALA A 45 -4.40 21.79 -21.47
CA ALA A 45 -4.63 20.65 -20.60
C ALA A 45 -6.03 20.80 -19.99
N ILE A 46 -6.93 19.87 -20.29
CA ILE A 46 -8.21 19.76 -19.59
C ILE A 46 -7.88 19.54 -18.11
N SER A 47 -8.18 20.52 -17.26
CA SER A 47 -8.06 20.36 -15.82
C SER A 47 -9.13 19.38 -15.35
N VAL A 48 -8.77 18.10 -15.23
CA VAL A 48 -9.65 17.12 -14.61
C VAL A 48 -9.80 17.51 -13.15
N GLY A 49 -10.99 18.01 -12.80
CA GLY A 49 -11.36 18.41 -11.45
C GLY A 49 -11.53 17.23 -10.50
N ILE A 50 -12.13 17.51 -9.35
CA ILE A 50 -12.72 16.50 -8.48
C ILE A 50 -14.19 16.86 -8.38
N ASP A 51 -15.05 15.98 -8.87
CA ASP A 51 -16.49 16.16 -8.78
C ASP A 51 -16.97 15.65 -7.42
N ILE A 52 -17.88 16.38 -6.79
CA ILE A 52 -18.55 15.96 -5.57
C ILE A 52 -20.03 15.84 -5.91
N VAL A 53 -20.61 14.66 -5.66
CA VAL A 53 -22.03 14.37 -5.83
C VAL A 53 -22.62 14.13 -4.45
N VAL A 54 -23.73 14.78 -4.13
CA VAL A 54 -24.43 14.67 -2.85
C VAL A 54 -25.89 14.35 -3.15
N ASP A 55 -26.38 13.20 -2.70
CA ASP A 55 -27.74 12.71 -2.95
C ASP A 55 -28.15 12.80 -4.44
N GLY A 56 -27.20 12.44 -5.31
CA GLY A 56 -27.35 12.49 -6.78
C GLY A 56 -27.13 13.87 -7.43
N VAL A 57 -26.88 14.93 -6.65
CA VAL A 57 -26.65 16.30 -7.14
C VAL A 57 -25.16 16.62 -7.17
N THR A 58 -24.59 16.91 -8.36
CA THR A 58 -23.21 17.39 -8.49
C THR A 58 -23.07 18.82 -7.98
N LEU A 59 -22.10 19.07 -7.09
CA LEU A 59 -21.79 20.39 -6.56
C LEU A 59 -20.98 21.21 -7.56
N ASP A 60 -21.38 22.47 -7.79
CA ASP A 60 -20.54 23.43 -8.49
C ASP A 60 -19.43 23.94 -7.54
N LEU A 61 -18.20 23.51 -7.81
CA LEU A 61 -17.00 23.89 -7.07
C LEU A 61 -16.07 24.81 -7.89
N SER A 62 -16.55 25.39 -8.99
CA SER A 62 -15.74 26.20 -9.92
C SER A 62 -14.98 27.37 -9.27
N GLU A 63 -15.54 28.00 -8.23
CA GLU A 63 -14.91 29.10 -7.48
C GLU A 63 -14.14 28.66 -6.21
N ALA A 64 -14.19 27.38 -5.84
CA ALA A 64 -13.77 26.92 -4.52
C ALA A 64 -12.84 25.72 -4.49
N GLY A 65 -13.01 24.78 -5.43
CA GLY A 65 -12.20 23.58 -5.59
C GLY A 65 -12.37 22.56 -4.46
N ALA A 66 -12.69 21.32 -4.83
CA ALA A 66 -12.24 20.19 -4.02
C ALA A 66 -10.74 19.96 -4.30
N GLU A 67 -9.98 19.55 -3.28
CA GLU A 67 -8.57 19.22 -3.43
C GLU A 67 -8.25 17.87 -2.77
N ILE A 68 -7.30 17.12 -3.34
CA ILE A 68 -6.73 15.95 -2.66
C ILE A 68 -5.50 16.40 -1.88
N ARG A 69 -5.52 16.18 -0.57
CA ARG A 69 -4.40 16.42 0.33
C ARG A 69 -4.21 15.21 1.22
N GLU A 70 -2.97 14.73 1.37
CA GLU A 70 -2.65 13.59 2.25
C GLU A 70 -3.55 12.36 1.97
N GLY A 71 -3.85 12.09 0.69
CA GLY A 71 -4.69 10.97 0.25
C GLY A 71 -6.20 11.12 0.50
N ARG A 72 -6.68 12.28 0.96
CA ARG A 72 -8.10 12.55 1.25
C ARG A 72 -8.62 13.70 0.40
N VAL A 73 -9.86 13.58 -0.07
CA VAL A 73 -10.58 14.70 -0.70
C VAL A 73 -11.06 15.66 0.38
N TYR A 74 -10.65 16.91 0.27
CA TYR A 74 -11.13 18.05 1.04
C TYR A 74 -12.01 18.93 0.17
N VAL A 75 -13.10 19.43 0.73
CA VAL A 75 -14.05 20.33 0.08
C VAL A 75 -14.41 21.44 1.08
N PRO A 76 -14.73 22.66 0.63
CA PRO A 76 -15.14 23.70 1.57
C PRO A 76 -16.51 23.34 2.17
N LEU A 77 -16.55 23.22 3.50
CA LEU A 77 -17.68 22.69 4.28
C LEU A 77 -19.05 23.25 3.85
N LYS A 78 -19.09 24.56 3.59
CA LYS A 78 -20.31 25.27 3.19
C LYS A 78 -21.00 24.64 1.97
N PHE A 79 -20.27 24.13 0.99
CA PHE A 79 -20.88 23.58 -0.23
C PHE A 79 -21.60 22.26 0.03
N ILE A 80 -21.12 21.42 0.96
CA ILE A 80 -21.86 20.22 1.38
C ILE A 80 -23.07 20.62 2.24
N CYS A 81 -22.89 21.57 3.17
CA CYS A 81 -23.97 22.05 4.02
C CYS A 81 -25.12 22.66 3.20
N ASP A 82 -24.81 23.51 2.21
CA ASP A 82 -25.80 24.13 1.32
C ASP A 82 -26.53 23.10 0.45
N ALA A 83 -25.86 22.02 0.04
CA ALA A 83 -26.46 20.93 -0.73
C ALA A 83 -27.41 20.04 0.09
N LEU A 84 -27.16 19.92 1.40
CA LEU A 84 -27.95 19.12 2.34
C LEU A 84 -28.97 19.94 3.16
N ASP A 85 -29.16 21.22 2.83
CA ASP A 85 -30.01 22.18 3.58
C ASP A 85 -29.67 22.24 5.08
N LEU A 86 -28.37 22.14 5.41
CA LEU A 86 -27.85 22.17 6.77
C LEU A 86 -27.33 23.57 7.14
N ASP A 87 -27.93 24.17 8.17
CA ASP A 87 -27.41 25.40 8.79
C ASP A 87 -25.94 25.23 9.18
N VAL A 88 -25.08 26.19 8.83
CA VAL A 88 -23.68 26.24 9.28
C VAL A 88 -23.37 27.59 9.91
N THR A 89 -22.80 27.57 11.11
CA THR A 89 -22.37 28.77 11.85
C THR A 89 -20.89 28.69 12.21
N TRP A 90 -20.27 29.85 12.37
CA TRP A 90 -18.84 30.01 12.66
C TRP A 90 -18.64 30.89 13.89
N ASP A 91 -17.88 30.38 14.86
CA ASP A 91 -17.32 31.16 15.97
C ASP A 91 -15.83 31.44 15.70
N GLY A 92 -15.51 32.70 15.44
CA GLY A 92 -14.15 33.16 15.18
C GLY A 92 -13.27 33.38 16.42
N GLU A 93 -13.81 33.30 17.64
CA GLU A 93 -13.00 33.34 18.88
C GLU A 93 -12.45 31.95 19.22
N THR A 94 -13.21 30.89 18.92
CA THR A 94 -12.84 29.49 19.21
C THR A 94 -12.44 28.66 17.99
N GLU A 95 -12.50 29.25 16.78
CA GLU A 95 -12.34 28.58 15.49
C GLU A 95 -13.27 27.37 15.30
N THR A 96 -14.51 27.48 15.78
CA THR A 96 -15.51 26.41 15.77
C THR A 96 -16.51 26.57 14.63
N VAL A 97 -16.65 25.56 13.78
CA VAL A 97 -17.83 25.38 12.92
C VAL A 97 -18.90 24.58 13.66
N THR A 98 -20.16 24.98 13.58
CA THR A 98 -21.30 24.20 14.08
C THR A 98 -22.27 23.93 12.93
N VAL A 99 -22.53 22.65 12.66
CA VAL A 99 -23.40 22.17 11.57
C VAL A 99 -24.74 21.75 12.17
N GLY A 100 -25.74 22.63 12.05
CA GLY A 100 -27.12 22.46 12.47
C GLY A 100 -27.25 21.88 13.89
N LYS A 101 -27.94 20.74 13.98
CA LYS A 101 -27.98 19.88 15.17
C LYS A 101 -27.31 18.54 14.86
N ALA A 102 -26.16 18.52 14.17
CA ALA A 102 -25.40 17.30 13.94
C ALA A 102 -24.17 17.27 14.86
N PHE A 103 -23.24 18.21 14.65
CA PHE A 103 -22.00 18.29 15.40
C PHE A 103 -21.41 19.72 15.40
N SER A 104 -20.46 19.96 16.30
CA SER A 104 -19.51 21.07 16.22
C SER A 104 -18.08 20.56 16.09
N HIS A 105 -17.23 21.35 15.45
CA HIS A 105 -15.85 20.98 15.17
C HIS A 105 -14.94 22.20 15.25
N ILE A 106 -13.90 22.11 16.09
CA ILE A 106 -12.83 23.10 16.17
C ILE A 106 -11.85 22.80 15.04
N VAL A 107 -11.54 23.79 14.23
CA VAL A 107 -10.65 23.60 13.07
C VAL A 107 -9.26 23.11 13.52
N GLY A 108 -8.69 22.18 12.77
CA GLY A 108 -7.38 21.59 13.07
C GLY A 108 -7.37 20.56 14.22
N LYS A 109 -8.52 20.21 14.80
CA LYS A 109 -8.64 19.05 15.71
C LYS A 109 -8.93 17.76 14.95
N SER A 110 -8.55 16.64 15.56
CA SER A 110 -8.81 15.28 15.08
C SER A 110 -10.06 14.64 15.72
N TYR A 111 -11.04 15.46 16.15
CA TYR A 111 -12.33 14.99 16.68
C TYR A 111 -13.44 15.99 16.37
N VAL A 112 -14.68 15.51 16.37
CA VAL A 112 -15.92 16.32 16.36
C VAL A 112 -16.65 16.15 17.70
N THR A 113 -17.44 17.14 18.10
CA THR A 113 -18.33 17.06 19.26
C THR A 113 -19.76 16.86 18.78
N LEU A 114 -20.39 15.75 19.17
CA LEU A 114 -21.77 15.43 18.81
C LEU A 114 -22.79 16.16 19.70
N ILE A 115 -24.06 16.16 19.31
CA ILE A 115 -25.17 16.82 20.02
C ILE A 115 -25.26 16.43 21.50
N ASP A 116 -24.93 15.18 21.83
CA ASP A 116 -24.99 14.63 23.18
C ASP A 116 -23.80 15.04 24.07
N GLY A 117 -22.87 15.82 23.53
CA GLY A 117 -21.66 16.28 24.20
C GLY A 117 -20.50 15.29 24.17
N THR A 118 -20.65 14.14 23.50
CA THR A 118 -19.54 13.19 23.30
C THR A 118 -18.61 13.66 22.18
N THR A 119 -17.33 13.31 22.29
CA THR A 119 -16.34 13.53 21.23
C THR A 119 -16.14 12.26 20.42
N LYS A 120 -16.24 12.34 19.09
CA LYS A 120 -15.92 11.27 18.15
C LYS A 120 -14.62 11.61 17.43
N ASP A 121 -13.60 10.76 17.55
CA ASP A 121 -12.34 10.92 16.83
C ASP A 121 -12.57 10.84 15.32
N VAL A 122 -11.99 11.77 14.57
CA VAL A 122 -12.04 11.80 13.10
C VAL A 122 -10.63 11.70 12.53
N GLN A 123 -10.45 10.81 11.57
CA GLN A 123 -9.13 10.35 11.10
C GLN A 123 -8.39 11.36 10.19
N SER A 124 -8.71 12.65 10.30
CA SER A 124 -8.15 13.75 9.49
C SER A 124 -8.41 15.11 10.15
N ASN A 125 -7.48 16.05 10.03
CA ASN A 125 -7.68 17.43 10.50
C ASN A 125 -8.31 18.30 9.41
N SER A 126 -9.27 19.16 9.76
CA SER A 126 -9.70 20.28 8.90
C SER A 126 -8.68 21.42 8.93
N PHE A 127 -8.77 22.35 7.98
CA PHE A 127 -7.94 23.56 7.93
C PHE A 127 -8.67 24.72 7.24
N ILE A 128 -8.20 25.94 7.45
CA ILE A 128 -8.68 27.12 6.70
C ILE A 128 -7.80 27.33 5.48
N LYS A 129 -8.41 27.52 4.31
CA LYS A 129 -7.76 27.91 3.06
C LYS A 129 -8.60 28.96 2.35
N ASP A 130 -7.98 30.05 1.92
CA ASP A 130 -8.65 31.14 1.17
C ASP A 130 -9.94 31.67 1.85
N GLY A 131 -9.92 31.74 3.19
CA GLY A 131 -11.07 32.17 4.01
C GLY A 131 -12.20 31.14 4.17
N ARG A 132 -12.00 29.90 3.73
CA ARG A 132 -12.97 28.80 3.78
C ARG A 132 -12.48 27.66 4.69
N THR A 133 -13.38 27.05 5.46
CA THR A 133 -13.07 25.83 6.23
C THR A 133 -13.12 24.62 5.31
N MET A 134 -11.96 24.03 5.06
CA MET A 134 -11.78 22.79 4.29
C MET A 134 -11.92 21.59 5.23
N VAL A 135 -12.89 20.72 4.95
CA VAL A 135 -13.12 19.48 5.69
C VAL A 135 -12.88 18.29 4.77
N SER A 136 -12.37 17.17 5.30
CA SER A 136 -12.32 15.94 4.49
C SER A 136 -13.75 15.44 4.31
N VAL A 137 -14.09 14.98 3.10
CA VAL A 137 -15.48 14.54 2.81
C VAL A 137 -15.89 13.40 3.75
N ARG A 138 -14.96 12.49 4.05
CA ARG A 138 -15.18 11.39 5.00
C ARG A 138 -15.43 11.87 6.44
N LEU A 139 -14.70 12.88 6.92
CA LEU A 139 -14.95 13.49 8.24
C LEU A 139 -16.38 14.02 8.34
N PHE A 140 -16.82 14.75 7.31
CA PHE A 140 -18.16 15.33 7.29
C PHE A 140 -19.24 14.25 7.26
N ALA A 141 -19.15 13.31 6.30
CA ALA A 141 -20.13 12.25 6.14
C ALA A 141 -20.22 11.34 7.38
N GLU A 142 -19.08 10.95 7.96
CA GLU A 142 -19.00 10.16 9.19
C GLU A 142 -19.63 10.86 10.42
N ALA A 143 -19.66 12.20 10.42
CA ALA A 143 -20.26 13.00 11.48
C ALA A 143 -21.77 13.23 11.30
N ILE A 144 -22.31 13.08 10.08
CA ILE A 144 -23.76 13.13 9.80
C ILE A 144 -24.40 11.74 9.62
N GLY A 145 -23.61 10.67 9.52
CA GLY A 145 -24.08 9.30 9.29
C GLY A 145 -24.27 8.93 7.82
N ALA A 146 -23.69 9.69 6.89
CA ALA A 146 -23.77 9.45 5.45
C ALA A 146 -22.68 8.50 4.95
N GLU A 147 -22.95 7.76 3.88
CA GLU A 147 -21.95 6.95 3.18
C GLU A 147 -21.11 7.80 2.21
N VAL A 148 -19.90 7.32 1.88
CA VAL A 148 -19.00 7.97 0.90
C VAL A 148 -18.35 6.95 -0.01
N ALA A 149 -18.64 7.06 -1.31
CA ALA A 149 -17.95 6.33 -2.37
C ALA A 149 -16.93 7.24 -3.09
N TRP A 150 -15.88 6.63 -3.66
CA TRP A 150 -14.90 7.28 -4.52
C TRP A 150 -14.73 6.49 -5.80
N ASP A 151 -15.01 7.12 -6.95
CA ASP A 151 -14.68 6.59 -8.26
C ASP A 151 -13.38 7.24 -8.74
N SER A 152 -12.30 6.46 -8.74
CA SER A 152 -10.98 6.90 -9.19
C SER A 152 -10.89 7.14 -10.70
N SER A 153 -11.79 6.58 -11.51
CA SER A 153 -11.80 6.70 -12.96
C SER A 153 -12.42 8.02 -13.45
N THR A 154 -13.46 8.48 -12.76
CA THR A 154 -14.13 9.77 -12.99
C THR A 154 -13.62 10.88 -12.05
N ARG A 155 -12.91 10.51 -10.98
CA ARG A 155 -12.49 11.39 -9.87
C ARG A 155 -13.69 12.03 -9.16
N THR A 156 -14.75 11.25 -9.01
CA THR A 156 -15.99 11.65 -8.35
C THR A 156 -16.07 11.09 -6.93
N VAL A 157 -16.35 11.94 -5.94
CA VAL A 157 -16.83 11.52 -4.62
C VAL A 157 -18.35 11.53 -4.63
N THR A 158 -18.99 10.46 -4.17
CA THR A 158 -20.44 10.43 -3.95
C THR A 158 -20.71 10.35 -2.46
N ILE A 159 -21.56 11.25 -1.95
CA ILE A 159 -22.11 11.26 -0.59
C ILE A 159 -23.59 10.86 -0.71
N ASP A 160 -24.03 9.92 0.12
CA ASP A 160 -25.42 9.44 0.17
C ASP A 160 -25.93 9.49 1.62
N THR A 161 -27.05 10.19 1.84
CA THR A 161 -27.63 10.43 3.17
C THR A 161 -28.83 9.54 3.51
N ASP A 162 -29.28 8.64 2.62
CA ASP A 162 -30.60 7.98 2.75
C ASP A 162 -30.67 6.77 3.72
N ASP A 163 -29.62 6.47 4.51
CA ASP A 163 -29.68 5.49 5.63
C ASP A 163 -29.90 6.16 7.02
N THR A 164 -30.89 7.05 7.11
CA THR A 164 -31.27 7.70 8.38
C THR A 164 -32.31 6.89 9.18
N THR A 165 -31.92 5.71 9.68
CA THR A 165 -32.74 4.92 10.62
C THR A 165 -32.82 5.55 12.03
N SER A 166 -33.60 6.62 12.14
CA SER A 166 -33.91 7.34 13.38
C SER A 166 -34.53 6.45 14.47
N THR A 167 -33.75 6.09 15.50
CA THR A 167 -34.26 5.43 16.71
C THR A 167 -34.49 6.42 17.86
N SER A 168 -35.65 7.07 17.85
CA SER A 168 -36.17 7.83 19.01
C SER A 168 -37.30 7.08 19.70
N THR A 169 -37.04 6.55 20.88
CA THR A 169 -37.96 5.75 21.68
C THR A 169 -39.18 6.55 22.13
N LYS A 170 -40.40 6.12 21.78
CA LYS A 170 -41.61 6.51 22.52
C LYS A 170 -42.65 5.39 22.59
N THR A 171 -42.85 4.87 23.81
CA THR A 171 -43.71 3.72 24.10
C THR A 171 -45.16 4.11 24.39
N ALA A 172 -46.11 3.33 23.83
CA ALA A 172 -47.56 3.23 24.14
C ALA A 172 -48.40 4.53 23.98
N THR A 173 -49.55 4.51 23.29
CA THR A 173 -50.74 3.67 23.58
C THR A 173 -51.61 3.37 22.33
N ILE A 174 -52.31 2.23 22.33
CA ILE A 174 -53.37 1.87 21.36
C ILE A 174 -54.74 2.31 21.91
N PRO A 175 -55.61 2.96 21.10
CA PRO A 175 -56.91 2.34 20.78
C PRO A 175 -57.43 2.55 19.34
N THR A 176 -57.77 1.43 18.71
CA THR A 176 -58.90 1.17 17.76
C THR A 176 -59.59 2.32 17.00
N GLY A 177 -59.65 2.19 15.66
CA GLY A 177 -60.64 2.85 14.78
C GLY A 177 -60.54 2.36 13.31
N GLU A 178 -61.67 2.06 12.67
CA GLU A 178 -61.77 1.66 11.25
C GLU A 178 -61.59 2.84 10.27
N PRO A 179 -61.26 2.59 8.99
CA PRO A 179 -60.91 3.65 8.03
C PRO A 179 -62.13 4.29 7.35
N PRO A 180 -62.15 5.62 7.15
CA PRO A 180 -63.02 6.26 6.18
C PRO A 180 -62.29 6.52 4.85
N THR A 181 -62.90 6.08 3.75
CA THR A 181 -62.59 6.49 2.38
C THR A 181 -62.87 7.99 2.16
N GLY A 182 -62.01 8.69 1.42
CA GLY A 182 -62.25 10.08 0.99
C GLY A 182 -61.40 10.46 -0.22
N GLU A 183 -62.04 10.99 -1.27
CA GLU A 183 -61.39 11.32 -2.54
C GLU A 183 -60.70 12.71 -2.54
N LYS A 184 -59.81 12.87 -3.53
CA LYS A 184 -58.96 14.03 -3.81
C LYS A 184 -59.74 15.30 -4.21
N PRO A 185 -59.41 16.48 -3.66
CA PRO A 185 -59.73 17.77 -4.26
C PRO A 185 -58.75 18.15 -5.39
N THR A 186 -59.27 18.73 -6.46
CA THR A 186 -58.52 19.29 -7.59
C THR A 186 -58.27 20.80 -7.41
N GLY A 187 -57.12 21.29 -7.89
CA GLY A 187 -56.82 22.71 -8.02
C GLY A 187 -55.78 22.94 -9.13
N GLU A 188 -56.03 23.90 -10.01
CA GLU A 188 -55.18 24.22 -11.18
C GLU A 188 -53.96 25.09 -10.82
N PRO A 189 -52.88 25.05 -11.63
CA PRO A 189 -51.69 25.87 -11.42
C PRO A 189 -51.82 27.27 -12.07
N PRO A 190 -51.24 28.33 -11.48
CA PRO A 190 -51.15 29.64 -12.12
C PRO A 190 -50.00 29.72 -13.15
N THR A 191 -50.23 30.51 -14.20
CA THR A 191 -49.34 30.71 -15.35
C THR A 191 -48.33 31.85 -15.16
N GLY A 192 -47.10 31.67 -15.69
CA GLY A 192 -46.09 32.74 -15.83
C GLY A 192 -45.18 32.49 -17.04
N GLU A 193 -44.85 33.55 -17.80
CA GLU A 193 -44.25 33.43 -19.14
C GLU A 193 -42.71 33.31 -19.17
N LYS A 194 -42.21 32.81 -20.31
CA LYS A 194 -40.80 32.55 -20.63
C LYS A 194 -40.15 33.72 -21.40
N PRO A 195 -38.92 34.17 -21.05
CA PRO A 195 -38.11 35.04 -21.91
C PRO A 195 -37.48 34.32 -23.12
N THR A 196 -37.26 35.05 -24.21
CA THR A 196 -36.85 34.53 -25.52
C THR A 196 -35.40 34.88 -25.91
N GLY A 197 -34.71 33.94 -26.56
CA GLY A 197 -33.39 34.14 -27.18
C GLY A 197 -32.94 32.90 -27.96
N GLU A 198 -32.40 33.09 -29.17
CA GLU A 198 -32.01 32.04 -30.13
C GLU A 198 -31.04 32.66 -31.18
N PRO A 199 -30.28 31.90 -31.99
CA PRO A 199 -29.28 30.85 -31.69
C PRO A 199 -27.86 31.30 -32.13
N PRO A 200 -26.87 30.38 -32.22
CA PRO A 200 -26.45 30.00 -33.58
C PRO A 200 -26.30 28.48 -33.83
N THR A 201 -26.26 28.11 -35.12
CA THR A 201 -26.44 26.76 -35.66
C THR A 201 -25.13 26.04 -36.01
N GLY A 202 -25.04 24.73 -35.71
CA GLY A 202 -24.03 23.84 -36.30
C GLY A 202 -24.14 22.35 -35.89
N GLU A 203 -24.53 21.49 -36.83
CA GLU A 203 -24.18 20.05 -36.88
C GLU A 203 -22.80 19.89 -37.57
N PRO A 204 -22.06 18.74 -37.53
CA PRO A 204 -22.44 17.34 -37.25
C PRO A 204 -21.43 16.64 -36.26
N PRO A 205 -21.30 15.30 -36.10
CA PRO A 205 -21.97 14.18 -36.79
C PRO A 205 -22.58 13.06 -35.92
N THR A 206 -23.37 12.24 -36.61
CA THR A 206 -24.05 11.04 -36.12
C THR A 206 -23.08 9.87 -35.85
N GLY A 207 -23.09 9.36 -34.61
CA GLY A 207 -22.59 8.03 -34.28
C GLY A 207 -23.51 7.40 -33.24
N GLU A 208 -24.12 6.25 -33.55
CA GLU A 208 -25.01 5.56 -32.63
C GLU A 208 -24.23 5.00 -31.43
N LYS A 209 -24.55 5.49 -30.23
CA LYS A 209 -24.07 4.91 -28.96
C LYS A 209 -24.80 3.57 -28.73
N PRO A 210 -24.09 2.46 -28.42
CA PRO A 210 -24.74 1.21 -28.10
C PRO A 210 -25.73 1.35 -26.93
N SER A 211 -26.99 0.95 -27.16
CA SER A 211 -28.03 0.90 -26.13
C SER A 211 -27.84 -0.31 -25.22
N GLY A 212 -26.88 -0.23 -24.30
CA GLY A 212 -26.83 -1.10 -23.12
C GLY A 212 -27.52 -0.42 -21.94
N THR A 213 -28.69 -0.90 -21.54
CA THR A 213 -29.26 -0.57 -20.23
C THR A 213 -28.32 -1.10 -19.14
N PRO A 214 -27.94 -0.30 -18.12
CA PRO A 214 -27.29 -0.84 -16.95
C PRO A 214 -28.16 -1.93 -16.31
N PRO A 215 -27.59 -3.01 -15.75
CA PRO A 215 -28.33 -3.87 -14.84
C PRO A 215 -28.85 -3.02 -13.68
N ASN A 216 -30.08 -3.28 -13.22
CA ASN A 216 -30.60 -2.65 -12.01
C ASN A 216 -29.59 -2.82 -10.87
N ALA A 217 -29.20 -1.71 -10.22
CA ALA A 217 -28.55 -1.77 -8.93
C ALA A 217 -29.57 -2.35 -7.93
N GLN A 218 -29.50 -3.66 -7.71
CA GLN A 218 -30.26 -4.31 -6.65
C GLN A 218 -29.61 -3.92 -5.34
N ALA A 219 -30.32 -3.14 -4.52
CA ALA A 219 -29.85 -2.67 -3.23
C ALA A 219 -29.32 -3.83 -2.38
N THR A 220 -28.01 -3.85 -2.15
CA THR A 220 -27.36 -4.79 -1.24
C THR A 220 -27.61 -4.35 0.19
N THR A 221 -28.71 -4.82 0.77
CA THR A 221 -28.95 -4.70 2.21
C THR A 221 -27.77 -5.28 2.97
N THR A 222 -27.29 -4.54 3.98
CA THR A 222 -26.17 -4.88 4.89
C THR A 222 -26.50 -6.11 5.76
N THR A 223 -26.58 -7.25 5.07
CA THR A 223 -26.58 -8.59 5.63
C THR A 223 -25.26 -8.75 6.36
N SER A 224 -25.28 -9.02 7.66
CA SER A 224 -24.04 -9.27 8.40
C SER A 224 -23.28 -10.39 7.71
N VAL A 225 -21.97 -10.23 7.47
CA VAL A 225 -21.24 -11.15 6.57
C VAL A 225 -21.32 -12.61 7.03
N SER A 226 -21.45 -12.84 8.34
CA SER A 226 -21.76 -14.12 8.99
C SER A 226 -23.03 -14.83 8.47
N SER A 227 -24.02 -14.09 7.96
CA SER A 227 -25.26 -14.65 7.38
C SER A 227 -25.20 -14.89 5.87
N LEU A 228 -24.08 -14.55 5.22
CA LEU A 228 -23.76 -14.97 3.84
C LEU A 228 -22.89 -16.23 3.83
N ILE A 229 -22.12 -16.49 4.90
CA ILE A 229 -21.21 -17.63 4.98
C ILE A 229 -22.01 -18.93 5.14
N THR A 230 -21.79 -19.86 4.22
CA THR A 230 -22.21 -21.27 4.35
C THR A 230 -20.98 -22.17 4.43
N SER A 231 -21.13 -23.42 4.88
CA SER A 231 -20.03 -24.39 4.85
C SER A 231 -20.46 -25.84 4.84
N VAL A 232 -19.62 -26.71 4.26
CA VAL A 232 -19.77 -28.18 4.32
C VAL A 232 -19.61 -28.70 5.75
N TYR A 233 -18.75 -28.06 6.55
CA TYR A 233 -18.55 -28.38 7.96
C TYR A 233 -18.38 -27.10 8.80
N GLU A 234 -19.38 -26.85 9.64
CA GLU A 234 -19.35 -25.78 10.64
C GLU A 234 -19.04 -26.35 12.04
N LEU A 235 -18.22 -25.63 12.81
CA LEU A 235 -18.13 -25.77 14.26
C LEU A 235 -18.38 -24.41 14.92
N ALA A 236 -19.60 -24.21 15.41
CA ALA A 236 -20.04 -22.98 16.06
C ALA A 236 -19.95 -22.99 17.60
N THR A 237 -19.77 -24.14 18.26
CA THR A 237 -19.63 -24.17 19.72
C THR A 237 -18.72 -25.29 20.21
N GLY A 238 -18.10 -25.07 21.38
CA GLY A 238 -17.32 -26.07 22.09
C GLY A 238 -15.98 -26.38 21.43
N SER A 239 -15.50 -27.61 21.62
CA SER A 239 -14.23 -28.06 21.06
C SER A 239 -14.33 -29.45 20.45
N LYS A 240 -13.61 -29.69 19.35
CA LYS A 240 -13.61 -30.99 18.66
C LYS A 240 -12.23 -31.34 18.11
N THR A 241 -11.94 -32.63 18.05
CA THR A 241 -10.73 -33.18 17.42
C THR A 241 -11.15 -34.21 16.40
N LEU A 242 -10.66 -34.06 15.17
CA LEU A 242 -10.97 -34.88 14.01
C LEU A 242 -9.67 -35.22 13.26
N SER A 243 -9.65 -36.36 12.57
CA SER A 243 -8.55 -36.76 11.69
C SER A 243 -9.10 -37.47 10.45
N SER A 244 -8.30 -37.55 9.39
CA SER A 244 -8.62 -38.37 8.20
C SER A 244 -9.96 -38.00 7.55
N GLN A 245 -10.31 -36.71 7.54
CA GLN A 245 -11.56 -36.19 6.97
C GLN A 245 -11.36 -35.69 5.53
N THR A 246 -12.45 -35.68 4.77
CA THR A 246 -12.52 -35.01 3.47
C THR A 246 -13.67 -34.03 3.47
N TYR A 247 -13.38 -32.75 3.21
CA TYR A 247 -14.38 -31.69 3.08
C TYR A 247 -14.26 -31.05 1.69
N SER A 248 -15.35 -31.04 0.93
CA SER A 248 -15.36 -30.62 -0.46
C SER A 248 -16.51 -29.66 -0.73
N ALA A 249 -16.22 -28.35 -0.69
CA ALA A 249 -17.18 -27.31 -1.00
C ALA A 249 -17.20 -27.03 -2.51
N THR A 250 -18.36 -27.23 -3.14
CA THR A 250 -18.54 -27.08 -4.59
C THR A 250 -19.38 -25.86 -4.96
N ASP A 251 -20.16 -25.35 -4.01
CA ASP A 251 -21.20 -24.38 -4.28
C ASP A 251 -20.63 -22.95 -4.16
N GLU A 252 -21.33 -21.96 -4.69
CA GLU A 252 -20.93 -20.55 -4.58
C GLU A 252 -20.96 -20.10 -3.11
N ASP A 253 -19.96 -19.30 -2.71
CA ASP A 253 -19.77 -18.74 -1.35
C ASP A 253 -19.62 -19.74 -0.18
N GLU A 254 -19.74 -21.05 -0.43
CA GLU A 254 -19.60 -22.11 0.56
C GLU A 254 -18.14 -22.36 0.97
N SER A 255 -17.83 -22.38 2.26
CA SER A 255 -16.51 -22.77 2.77
C SER A 255 -16.40 -24.27 3.06
N ALA A 256 -15.23 -24.90 2.88
CA ALA A 256 -15.12 -26.34 3.18
C ALA A 256 -15.12 -26.64 4.68
N VAL A 257 -14.47 -25.79 5.49
CA VAL A 257 -14.52 -25.81 6.96
C VAL A 257 -14.69 -24.39 7.49
N TRP A 258 -15.64 -24.19 8.41
CA TRP A 258 -15.85 -22.93 9.14
C TRP A 258 -15.81 -23.17 10.65
N VAL A 259 -15.04 -22.34 11.36
CA VAL A 259 -14.98 -22.34 12.84
C VAL A 259 -15.31 -20.93 13.33
N ASN A 260 -16.42 -20.80 14.07
CA ASN A 260 -16.98 -19.52 14.50
C ASN A 260 -17.40 -19.53 15.99
N SER A 261 -17.87 -18.37 16.47
CA SER A 261 -18.47 -18.16 17.79
C SER A 261 -17.63 -18.67 18.98
N GLY A 262 -16.31 -18.50 18.90
CA GLY A 262 -15.35 -18.89 19.94
C GLY A 262 -15.08 -20.41 20.03
N ALA A 263 -15.46 -21.20 19.03
CA ALA A 263 -15.22 -22.63 19.03
C ALA A 263 -13.74 -23.00 18.82
N THR A 264 -13.37 -24.25 19.11
CA THR A 264 -12.00 -24.76 18.90
C THR A 264 -11.99 -26.08 18.13
N LEU A 265 -11.44 -26.06 16.91
CA LEU A 265 -11.26 -27.27 16.10
C LEU A 265 -9.79 -27.71 16.09
N THR A 266 -9.54 -29.01 16.23
CA THR A 266 -8.28 -29.65 15.83
C THR A 266 -8.59 -30.62 14.69
N LEU A 267 -7.90 -30.47 13.56
CA LEU A 267 -8.06 -31.28 12.36
C LEU A 267 -6.68 -31.77 11.89
N SER A 268 -6.56 -33.05 11.55
CA SER A 268 -5.31 -33.66 11.08
C SER A 268 -5.52 -34.62 9.91
N ASP A 269 -4.48 -34.94 9.14
CA ASP A 269 -4.50 -35.97 8.08
C ASP A 269 -5.66 -35.80 7.07
N SER A 270 -6.07 -34.56 6.79
CA SER A 270 -7.35 -34.28 6.10
C SER A 270 -7.14 -33.65 4.72
N THR A 271 -8.13 -33.84 3.84
CA THR A 271 -8.16 -33.23 2.50
C THR A 271 -9.30 -32.23 2.42
N LEU A 272 -8.98 -30.99 2.07
CA LEU A 272 -9.95 -29.90 1.95
C LEU A 272 -9.92 -29.35 0.52
N THR A 273 -11.07 -29.30 -0.13
CA THR A 273 -11.18 -28.81 -1.52
C THR A 273 -12.28 -27.77 -1.66
N LYS A 274 -12.02 -26.74 -2.48
CA LYS A 274 -12.99 -25.68 -2.78
C LYS A 274 -12.98 -25.35 -4.27
N THR A 275 -14.13 -25.47 -4.94
CA THR A 275 -14.23 -25.30 -6.40
C THR A 275 -15.41 -24.46 -6.91
N GLY A 276 -16.29 -23.97 -6.04
CA GLY A 276 -17.29 -22.96 -6.40
C GLY A 276 -16.70 -21.55 -6.32
N ASP A 277 -16.93 -20.71 -7.32
CA ASP A 277 -16.52 -19.29 -7.30
C ASP A 277 -17.15 -18.54 -6.12
N SER A 278 -16.59 -17.39 -5.75
CA SER A 278 -17.31 -16.45 -4.88
C SER A 278 -18.16 -15.50 -5.70
N SER A 279 -19.33 -15.15 -5.18
CA SER A 279 -20.14 -14.05 -5.73
C SER A 279 -19.47 -12.68 -5.53
N ASN A 280 -18.55 -12.55 -4.57
CA ASN A 280 -17.98 -11.27 -4.16
C ASN A 280 -16.52 -11.40 -3.67
N GLU A 281 -15.61 -10.77 -4.42
CA GLU A 281 -14.17 -10.78 -4.14
C GLU A 281 -13.79 -9.94 -2.90
N GLU A 282 -14.47 -8.81 -2.68
CA GLU A 282 -14.29 -7.93 -1.53
C GLU A 282 -14.53 -8.71 -0.22
N THR A 283 -15.66 -9.42 -0.12
CA THR A 283 -15.99 -10.21 1.08
C THR A 283 -15.12 -11.45 1.24
N SER A 284 -14.69 -12.06 0.14
CA SER A 284 -13.71 -13.15 0.14
C SER A 284 -12.35 -12.70 0.68
N ASN A 285 -11.90 -11.52 0.25
CA ASN A 285 -10.63 -10.94 0.66
C ASN A 285 -10.67 -10.51 2.14
N PHE A 286 -11.68 -9.74 2.54
CA PHE A 286 -11.66 -9.10 3.86
C PHE A 286 -12.30 -9.93 4.97
N TYR A 287 -13.28 -10.78 4.66
CA TYR A 287 -14.03 -11.56 5.66
C TYR A 287 -13.94 -13.08 5.44
N GLY A 288 -13.19 -13.54 4.43
CA GLY A 288 -12.88 -14.95 4.22
C GLY A 288 -14.03 -15.81 3.69
N LEU A 289 -15.05 -15.18 3.10
CA LEU A 289 -16.08 -15.87 2.31
C LEU A 289 -15.42 -16.82 1.29
N ASN A 290 -16.12 -17.89 0.93
CA ASN A 290 -15.70 -18.81 -0.13
C ASN A 290 -14.38 -19.56 0.11
N SER A 291 -13.82 -19.56 1.33
CA SER A 291 -12.49 -20.14 1.60
C SER A 291 -12.53 -21.65 1.87
N ALA A 292 -11.41 -22.37 1.66
CA ALA A 292 -11.37 -23.78 2.06
C ALA A 292 -11.38 -23.94 3.60
N VAL A 293 -10.82 -22.97 4.33
CA VAL A 293 -10.85 -22.92 5.79
C VAL A 293 -11.07 -21.48 6.25
N LEU A 294 -12.14 -21.25 7.01
CA LEU A 294 -12.45 -19.98 7.65
C LEU A 294 -12.42 -20.11 9.18
N VAL A 295 -11.67 -19.23 9.84
CA VAL A 295 -11.62 -19.11 11.31
C VAL A 295 -11.95 -17.68 11.71
N MET A 296 -13.09 -17.48 12.39
CA MET A 296 -13.56 -16.14 12.77
C MET A 296 -14.18 -16.08 14.17
N ASP A 297 -14.66 -14.90 14.57
CA ASP A 297 -15.39 -14.65 15.82
C ASP A 297 -14.69 -15.17 17.09
N GLY A 298 -13.37 -14.93 17.19
CA GLY A 298 -12.57 -15.33 18.35
C GLY A 298 -12.27 -16.83 18.45
N SER A 299 -12.49 -17.57 17.37
CA SER A 299 -12.33 -19.03 17.33
C SER A 299 -10.89 -19.48 17.10
N ALA A 300 -10.61 -20.74 17.43
CA ALA A 300 -9.30 -21.36 17.25
C ALA A 300 -9.34 -22.60 16.35
N LEU A 301 -8.36 -22.70 15.46
CA LEU A 301 -8.09 -23.91 14.67
C LEU A 301 -6.66 -24.39 14.90
N THR A 302 -6.48 -25.70 15.00
CA THR A 302 -5.22 -26.39 14.75
C THR A 302 -5.38 -27.31 13.55
N LEU A 303 -4.64 -27.09 12.47
CA LEU A 303 -4.68 -27.91 11.25
C LEU A 303 -3.29 -28.50 10.97
N SER A 304 -3.21 -29.82 10.79
CA SER A 304 -1.93 -30.54 10.68
C SER A 304 -1.96 -31.61 9.59
N ASP A 305 -0.81 -31.90 8.98
CA ASP A 305 -0.59 -33.03 8.06
C ASP A 305 -1.64 -33.15 6.95
N SER A 306 -2.14 -32.00 6.46
CA SER A 306 -3.34 -31.91 5.63
C SER A 306 -3.05 -31.26 4.27
N LYS A 307 -3.87 -31.62 3.28
CA LYS A 307 -3.82 -31.06 1.92
C LYS A 307 -5.01 -30.12 1.69
N ILE A 308 -4.73 -28.94 1.15
CA ILE A 308 -5.75 -27.98 0.72
C ILE A 308 -5.61 -27.75 -0.79
N THR A 309 -6.73 -27.74 -1.52
CA THR A 309 -6.75 -27.41 -2.95
C THR A 309 -7.94 -26.53 -3.29
N THR A 310 -7.69 -25.30 -3.70
CA THR A 310 -8.71 -24.36 -4.16
C THR A 310 -8.58 -24.14 -5.67
N ASN A 311 -9.72 -24.13 -6.37
CA ASN A 311 -9.80 -23.91 -7.81
C ASN A 311 -11.09 -23.13 -8.12
N ALA A 312 -11.12 -21.89 -7.63
CA ALA A 312 -12.25 -20.98 -7.72
C ALA A 312 -11.83 -19.55 -7.37
N LYS A 313 -12.48 -18.55 -7.97
CA LYS A 313 -12.23 -17.13 -7.69
C LYS A 313 -12.57 -16.79 -6.24
N GLY A 314 -11.72 -15.98 -5.62
CA GLY A 314 -11.85 -15.60 -4.20
C GLY A 314 -11.64 -16.76 -3.21
N ALA A 315 -11.40 -17.99 -3.67
CA ALA A 315 -11.34 -19.17 -2.80
C ALA A 315 -9.99 -19.27 -2.04
N ASN A 316 -9.80 -18.42 -1.03
CA ASN A 316 -8.61 -18.43 -0.18
C ASN A 316 -8.43 -19.80 0.54
N ALA A 317 -7.19 -20.27 0.73
CA ALA A 317 -6.96 -21.61 1.28
C ALA A 317 -7.14 -21.68 2.81
N VAL A 318 -6.53 -20.78 3.57
CA VAL A 318 -6.78 -20.63 5.02
C VAL A 318 -6.92 -19.15 5.36
N VAL A 319 -8.10 -18.76 5.82
CA VAL A 319 -8.39 -17.41 6.30
C VAL A 319 -8.58 -17.41 7.82
N SER A 320 -7.93 -16.47 8.50
CA SER A 320 -8.27 -16.12 9.87
C SER A 320 -8.63 -14.64 9.94
N THR A 321 -9.87 -14.33 10.32
CA THR A 321 -10.40 -12.96 10.32
C THR A 321 -11.07 -12.62 11.65
N GLY A 322 -11.01 -11.36 12.05
CA GLY A 322 -11.60 -10.88 13.31
C GLY A 322 -10.68 -11.04 14.51
N THR A 323 -10.86 -10.16 15.50
CA THR A 323 -10.07 -10.12 16.73
C THR A 323 -10.16 -11.43 17.51
N ASN A 324 -9.02 -11.89 18.04
CA ASN A 324 -8.83 -13.16 18.75
C ASN A 324 -8.97 -14.44 17.91
N SER A 325 -9.41 -14.36 16.65
CA SER A 325 -9.46 -15.51 15.76
C SER A 325 -8.05 -16.00 15.43
N LYS A 326 -7.83 -17.32 15.49
CA LYS A 326 -6.49 -17.89 15.35
C LYS A 326 -6.46 -19.25 14.63
N ALA A 327 -5.73 -19.33 13.51
CA ALA A 327 -5.34 -20.60 12.91
C ALA A 327 -3.88 -20.95 13.27
N THR A 328 -3.64 -22.17 13.75
CA THR A 328 -2.30 -22.75 13.93
C THR A 328 -2.16 -23.89 12.93
N VAL A 329 -1.23 -23.79 12.00
CA VAL A 329 -1.12 -24.72 10.87
C VAL A 329 0.27 -25.37 10.80
N SER A 330 0.33 -26.64 10.45
CA SER A 330 1.60 -27.37 10.34
C SER A 330 1.57 -28.46 9.26
N ASN A 331 2.70 -28.71 8.61
CA ASN A 331 2.86 -29.79 7.62
C ASN A 331 1.81 -29.75 6.49
N LEU A 332 1.45 -28.54 6.01
CA LEU A 332 0.41 -28.39 4.98
C LEU A 332 0.96 -28.36 3.56
N ASN A 333 0.21 -28.97 2.65
CA ASN A 333 0.38 -28.81 1.21
C ASN A 333 -0.82 -28.03 0.64
N ILE A 334 -0.59 -26.79 0.22
CA ILE A 334 -1.62 -25.88 -0.28
C ILE A 334 -1.39 -25.61 -1.77
N SER A 335 -2.43 -25.78 -2.59
CA SER A 335 -2.43 -25.38 -4.00
C SER A 335 -3.66 -24.54 -4.31
N THR A 336 -3.46 -23.37 -4.91
CA THR A 336 -4.52 -22.45 -5.36
C THR A 336 -4.30 -22.07 -6.83
N THR A 337 -5.36 -21.78 -7.59
CA THR A 337 -5.25 -21.64 -9.06
C THR A 337 -5.95 -20.46 -9.73
N GLU A 338 -7.01 -19.90 -9.15
CA GLU A 338 -7.84 -18.85 -9.76
C GLU A 338 -7.62 -17.47 -9.09
N ASN A 339 -8.16 -16.39 -9.67
CA ASN A 339 -7.97 -15.01 -9.18
C ASN A 339 -8.34 -14.84 -7.69
N SER A 340 -7.51 -14.09 -6.95
CA SER A 340 -7.70 -13.76 -5.53
C SER A 340 -7.91 -14.97 -4.60
N SER A 341 -7.36 -16.12 -5.00
CA SER A 341 -7.27 -17.36 -4.23
C SER A 341 -5.91 -17.44 -3.50
N ARG A 342 -5.75 -16.67 -2.41
CA ARG A 342 -4.49 -16.59 -1.65
C ARG A 342 -4.24 -17.84 -0.79
N GLY A 343 -2.99 -18.03 -0.37
CA GLY A 343 -2.57 -19.15 0.49
C GLY A 343 -3.02 -19.02 1.95
N LEU A 344 -2.13 -18.52 2.81
CA LEU A 344 -2.46 -18.18 4.21
C LEU A 344 -2.80 -16.69 4.29
N HIS A 345 -3.99 -16.37 4.78
CA HIS A 345 -4.56 -15.03 4.72
C HIS A 345 -5.11 -14.57 6.08
N ALA A 346 -4.65 -13.43 6.61
CA ALA A 346 -5.16 -12.89 7.87
C ALA A 346 -5.65 -11.44 7.75
N THR A 347 -6.84 -11.13 8.26
CA THR A 347 -7.48 -9.81 8.17
C THR A 347 -8.16 -9.43 9.48
N ASN A 348 -8.55 -8.17 9.66
CA ASN A 348 -9.36 -7.71 10.80
C ASN A 348 -8.88 -8.17 12.20
N GLY A 349 -7.56 -8.16 12.46
CA GLY A 349 -6.98 -8.63 13.73
C GLY A 349 -6.76 -10.15 13.86
N GLY A 350 -7.16 -10.95 12.86
CA GLY A 350 -6.97 -12.39 12.82
C GLY A 350 -5.48 -12.80 12.80
N THR A 351 -5.20 -14.02 13.25
CA THR A 351 -3.82 -14.51 13.43
C THR A 351 -3.60 -15.90 12.82
N ILE A 352 -2.55 -16.05 12.01
CA ILE A 352 -2.07 -17.36 11.53
C ILE A 352 -0.66 -17.63 12.05
N ILE A 353 -0.45 -18.80 12.63
CA ILE A 353 0.88 -19.32 12.99
C ILE A 353 1.12 -20.59 12.19
N ALA A 354 2.19 -20.64 11.39
CA ALA A 354 2.47 -21.69 10.42
C ALA A 354 3.87 -22.30 10.60
N SER A 355 4.00 -23.59 10.34
CA SER A 355 5.29 -24.29 10.28
C SER A 355 5.27 -25.40 9.23
N ASN A 356 6.39 -25.62 8.55
CA ASN A 356 6.55 -26.61 7.48
C ASN A 356 5.40 -26.59 6.45
N VAL A 357 5.13 -25.41 5.89
CA VAL A 357 4.06 -25.21 4.90
C VAL A 357 4.60 -25.09 3.49
N THR A 358 4.06 -25.88 2.56
CA THR A 358 4.31 -25.75 1.12
C THR A 358 3.10 -25.10 0.47
N ILE A 359 3.28 -23.96 -0.19
CA ILE A 359 2.20 -23.20 -0.84
C ILE A 359 2.55 -22.99 -2.31
N LYS A 360 1.58 -23.29 -3.18
CA LYS A 360 1.63 -22.94 -4.60
C LYS A 360 0.38 -22.15 -4.95
N THR A 361 0.56 -20.95 -5.51
CA THR A 361 -0.54 -20.15 -6.07
C THR A 361 -0.28 -19.91 -7.56
N LEU A 362 -1.32 -20.03 -8.39
CA LEU A 362 -1.19 -19.84 -9.85
C LEU A 362 -2.04 -18.73 -10.45
N GLY A 363 -3.09 -18.28 -9.77
CA GLY A 363 -3.93 -17.17 -10.21
C GLY A 363 -3.28 -15.80 -9.99
N ASP A 364 -3.88 -14.77 -10.57
CA ASP A 364 -3.54 -13.37 -10.33
C ASP A 364 -4.06 -12.92 -8.95
N HIS A 365 -3.42 -11.89 -8.36
CA HIS A 365 -3.73 -11.38 -7.01
C HIS A 365 -3.62 -12.43 -5.88
N CYS A 366 -2.81 -13.48 -6.08
CA CYS A 366 -2.70 -14.64 -5.19
C CYS A 366 -1.34 -14.71 -4.46
N ALA A 367 -1.15 -13.89 -3.43
CA ALA A 367 0.01 -14.05 -2.56
C ALA A 367 -0.01 -15.37 -1.77
N ALA A 368 1.16 -15.97 -1.54
CA ALA A 368 1.27 -17.20 -0.75
C ALA A 368 1.02 -16.95 0.74
N ILE A 369 1.57 -15.85 1.27
CA ILE A 369 1.26 -15.30 2.59
C ILE A 369 0.72 -13.89 2.41
N ALA A 370 -0.44 -13.61 2.99
CA ALA A 370 -1.07 -12.31 2.92
C ALA A 370 -1.62 -11.85 4.28
N THR A 371 -1.56 -10.54 4.49
CA THR A 371 -2.43 -9.85 5.45
C THR A 371 -3.11 -8.69 4.74
N ASP A 372 -4.42 -8.52 4.97
CA ASP A 372 -5.23 -7.48 4.34
C ASP A 372 -5.95 -6.59 5.38
N ARG A 373 -6.86 -5.70 4.91
CA ARG A 373 -7.61 -4.68 5.69
C ARG A 373 -7.91 -5.08 7.13
N GLY A 374 -7.77 -4.11 8.04
CA GLY A 374 -8.02 -4.29 9.47
C GLY A 374 -6.87 -4.97 10.23
N SER A 375 -5.66 -4.99 9.68
CA SER A 375 -4.41 -5.41 10.35
C SER A 375 -4.38 -6.88 10.83
N GLY A 376 -4.22 -7.83 9.91
CA GLY A 376 -3.95 -9.24 10.25
C GLY A 376 -2.50 -9.54 10.71
N THR A 377 -2.27 -10.73 11.27
CA THR A 377 -0.92 -11.23 11.62
C THR A 377 -0.66 -12.62 11.04
N VAL A 378 0.45 -12.82 10.33
CA VAL A 378 0.93 -14.17 9.95
C VAL A 378 2.36 -14.38 10.43
N THR A 379 2.65 -15.53 11.04
CA THR A 379 4.00 -15.96 11.43
C THR A 379 4.30 -17.32 10.83
N VAL A 380 5.42 -17.48 10.12
CA VAL A 380 5.86 -18.74 9.51
C VAL A 380 7.26 -19.11 9.99
N THR A 381 7.44 -20.31 10.55
CA THR A 381 8.75 -20.78 11.06
C THR A 381 9.58 -21.55 10.04
N THR A 382 8.93 -22.19 9.06
CA THR A 382 9.55 -22.87 7.91
C THR A 382 8.53 -22.97 6.79
N GLY A 383 8.94 -22.76 5.52
CA GLY A 383 8.01 -22.88 4.40
C GLY A 383 8.64 -22.77 3.01
N THR A 384 7.92 -23.24 1.99
CA THR A 384 8.32 -23.12 0.58
C THR A 384 7.15 -22.63 -0.26
N PHE A 385 7.31 -21.48 -0.90
CA PHE A 385 6.26 -20.76 -1.61
C PHE A 385 6.61 -20.56 -3.08
N ASN A 386 5.65 -20.80 -3.96
CA ASN A 386 5.75 -20.51 -5.39
C ASN A 386 4.47 -19.81 -5.85
N THR A 387 4.57 -18.56 -6.29
CA THR A 387 3.45 -17.76 -6.81
C THR A 387 3.70 -17.40 -8.27
N ALA A 388 2.66 -17.26 -9.10
CA ALA A 388 2.86 -17.14 -10.55
C ALA A 388 2.10 -16.04 -11.30
N GLY A 389 0.91 -15.62 -10.84
CA GLY A 389 0.13 -14.57 -11.52
C GLY A 389 0.72 -13.17 -11.37
N ASP A 390 0.14 -12.20 -12.10
CA ASP A 390 0.38 -10.79 -11.82
C ASP A 390 -0.22 -10.40 -10.46
N GLY A 391 0.33 -9.35 -9.83
CA GLY A 391 -0.09 -8.89 -8.51
C GLY A 391 0.03 -9.97 -7.41
N SER A 392 0.82 -11.01 -7.63
CA SER A 392 0.91 -12.20 -6.77
C SER A 392 2.31 -12.33 -6.16
N PRO A 393 2.73 -11.40 -5.28
CA PRO A 393 4.03 -11.49 -4.63
C PRO A 393 4.10 -12.69 -3.68
N GLY A 394 5.31 -13.09 -3.33
CA GLY A 394 5.49 -14.18 -2.36
C GLY A 394 4.84 -13.86 -1.00
N LEU A 395 4.95 -12.60 -0.59
CA LEU A 395 4.48 -12.06 0.68
C LEU A 395 3.80 -10.69 0.44
N TYR A 396 2.56 -10.50 0.92
CA TYR A 396 1.81 -9.24 0.81
C TYR A 396 1.34 -8.74 2.19
N SER A 397 1.80 -7.56 2.62
CA SER A 397 1.54 -7.07 3.98
C SER A 397 0.80 -5.73 4.03
N THR A 398 -0.51 -5.75 4.30
CA THR A 398 -1.24 -4.64 4.94
C THR A 398 -1.45 -4.90 6.46
N GLY A 399 -0.53 -5.65 7.07
CA GLY A 399 -0.57 -6.01 8.49
C GLY A 399 0.82 -6.32 9.04
N LYS A 400 1.01 -7.53 9.57
CA LYS A 400 2.30 -7.97 10.13
C LYS A 400 2.60 -9.40 9.71
N ILE A 401 3.63 -9.56 8.89
CA ILE A 401 4.17 -10.86 8.47
C ILE A 401 5.53 -11.07 9.15
N LYS A 402 5.71 -12.24 9.79
CA LYS A 402 7.00 -12.71 10.29
C LYS A 402 7.38 -14.04 9.64
N GLY A 403 8.59 -14.16 9.13
CA GLY A 403 9.10 -15.37 8.48
C GLY A 403 10.45 -15.80 9.05
N THR A 404 10.64 -17.09 9.23
CA THR A 404 11.93 -17.72 9.49
C THR A 404 12.09 -18.91 8.56
N ASP A 405 13.32 -19.15 8.09
CA ASP A 405 13.68 -20.30 7.24
C ASP A 405 12.68 -20.55 6.06
N ILE A 406 12.12 -19.48 5.47
CA ILE A 406 11.23 -19.58 4.29
C ILE A 406 12.03 -19.48 2.99
N THR A 407 11.56 -20.19 1.96
CA THR A 407 11.99 -19.98 0.57
C THR A 407 10.78 -19.59 -0.27
N SER A 408 10.84 -18.46 -0.97
CA SER A 408 9.73 -17.92 -1.76
C SER A 408 10.18 -17.50 -3.16
N VAL A 409 9.44 -17.92 -4.19
CA VAL A 409 9.67 -17.52 -5.58
C VAL A 409 8.36 -17.03 -6.20
N ALA A 410 8.28 -15.74 -6.51
CA ALA A 410 7.21 -15.13 -7.28
C ALA A 410 7.64 -14.99 -8.73
N THR A 411 6.99 -15.71 -9.65
CA THR A 411 7.34 -15.71 -11.08
C THR A 411 6.57 -14.67 -11.92
N GLY A 412 5.53 -14.06 -11.36
CA GLY A 412 4.73 -13.01 -11.99
C GLY A 412 4.82 -11.64 -11.32
N SER A 413 5.42 -11.56 -10.12
CA SER A 413 5.40 -10.36 -9.26
C SER A 413 6.73 -10.16 -8.50
N GLU A 414 6.69 -9.25 -7.53
CA GLU A 414 7.73 -8.89 -6.56
C GLU A 414 8.02 -10.04 -5.57
N ALA A 415 9.15 -9.98 -4.88
CA ALA A 415 9.44 -10.93 -3.81
C ALA A 415 8.55 -10.69 -2.58
N ALA A 416 8.37 -9.41 -2.22
CA ALA A 416 7.55 -8.96 -1.10
C ALA A 416 6.99 -7.54 -1.34
N VAL A 417 5.79 -7.30 -0.82
CA VAL A 417 5.10 -6.01 -0.88
C VAL A 417 4.58 -5.63 0.51
N ILE A 418 4.78 -4.37 0.91
CA ILE A 418 4.27 -3.79 2.15
C ILE A 418 3.47 -2.53 1.80
N GLU A 419 2.27 -2.39 2.32
CA GLU A 419 1.42 -1.21 2.12
C GLU A 419 1.15 -0.47 3.44
N GLY A 420 1.27 0.86 3.45
CA GLY A 420 0.98 1.74 4.58
C GLY A 420 1.87 1.45 5.80
N ARG A 421 1.32 1.62 7.01
CA ARG A 421 2.00 1.50 8.32
C ARG A 421 2.53 0.10 8.69
N ASN A 422 2.52 -0.83 7.75
CA ASN A 422 2.56 -2.25 8.01
C ASN A 422 3.98 -2.82 7.96
N SER A 423 4.14 -4.10 8.32
CA SER A 423 5.47 -4.66 8.56
C SER A 423 5.67 -6.06 8.02
N LEU A 424 6.93 -6.35 7.69
CA LEU A 424 7.38 -7.66 7.24
C LEU A 424 8.80 -7.90 7.76
N GLU A 425 8.96 -8.97 8.56
CA GLU A 425 10.22 -9.34 9.22
C GLU A 425 10.66 -10.74 8.79
N LEU A 426 11.88 -10.89 8.28
CA LEU A 426 12.43 -12.16 7.79
C LEU A 426 13.76 -12.52 8.45
N ILE A 427 13.91 -13.80 8.82
CA ILE A 427 15.14 -14.35 9.39
C ILE A 427 15.57 -15.58 8.56
N ASN A 428 16.85 -15.68 8.20
CA ASN A 428 17.44 -16.83 7.48
C ASN A 428 16.70 -17.24 6.18
N SER A 429 15.98 -16.30 5.55
CA SER A 429 15.00 -16.60 4.52
C SER A 429 15.49 -16.25 3.11
N ASN A 430 14.94 -16.88 2.08
CA ASN A 430 15.32 -16.62 0.69
C ASN A 430 14.09 -16.23 -0.13
N ILE A 431 14.01 -14.98 -0.58
CA ILE A 431 12.87 -14.47 -1.36
C ILE A 431 13.32 -14.04 -2.76
N THR A 432 12.52 -14.36 -3.78
CA THR A 432 12.80 -14.03 -5.19
C THR A 432 11.55 -13.43 -5.83
N GLY A 433 11.71 -12.22 -6.39
CA GLY A 433 10.75 -11.60 -7.31
C GLY A 433 11.34 -11.61 -8.71
N THR A 434 10.58 -12.06 -9.70
CA THR A 434 11.04 -12.05 -11.09
C THR A 434 10.50 -10.88 -11.92
N LYS A 435 9.58 -10.09 -11.36
CA LYS A 435 8.91 -8.98 -12.02
C LYS A 435 8.86 -7.75 -11.14
N LYS A 436 8.79 -6.58 -11.79
CA LYS A 436 8.65 -5.24 -11.20
C LYS A 436 9.80 -4.86 -10.24
N TRP A 437 9.85 -5.43 -9.04
CA TRP A 437 10.75 -5.03 -7.95
C TRP A 437 11.20 -6.23 -7.09
N GLY A 438 12.27 -6.07 -6.32
CA GLY A 438 12.61 -7.03 -5.25
C GLY A 438 11.64 -6.90 -4.07
N VAL A 439 11.70 -5.78 -3.36
CA VAL A 439 10.77 -5.40 -2.29
C VAL A 439 10.14 -4.05 -2.61
N MET A 440 8.82 -3.96 -2.45
CA MET A 440 8.04 -2.74 -2.61
C MET A 440 7.50 -2.27 -1.25
N ILE A 441 7.59 -0.98 -0.97
CA ILE A 441 6.89 -0.32 0.15
C ILE A 441 6.06 0.84 -0.43
N TYR A 442 4.75 0.87 -0.22
CA TYR A 442 3.91 1.93 -0.81
C TYR A 442 2.69 2.28 0.04
N GLN A 443 1.87 3.19 -0.44
CA GLN A 443 0.53 3.46 0.06
C GLN A 443 -0.40 3.62 -1.15
N SER A 444 -1.50 2.87 -1.22
CA SER A 444 -2.52 3.07 -2.24
C SER A 444 -3.54 4.15 -1.85
N PHE A 445 -4.42 4.49 -2.80
CA PHE A 445 -5.55 5.38 -2.59
C PHE A 445 -6.85 4.66 -2.17
N SER A 446 -6.85 3.32 -1.97
CA SER A 446 -8.08 2.60 -1.58
C SER A 446 -8.48 2.85 -0.13
N GLY A 447 -7.48 3.02 0.74
CA GLY A 447 -7.67 3.13 2.19
C GLY A 447 -7.68 1.79 2.94
N ASP A 448 -7.32 0.68 2.28
CA ASP A 448 -7.27 -0.66 2.89
C ASP A 448 -6.16 -0.80 3.92
N ALA A 449 -4.99 -0.22 3.59
CA ALA A 449 -3.88 -0.05 4.50
C ALA A 449 -3.95 1.32 5.19
N GLU A 450 -3.88 1.32 6.53
CA GLU A 450 -3.74 2.54 7.31
C GLU A 450 -2.44 3.27 6.98
N VAL A 451 -2.53 4.59 6.77
CA VAL A 451 -1.40 5.46 6.42
C VAL A 451 -0.36 5.47 7.54
N GLY A 452 0.91 5.29 7.18
CA GLY A 452 2.04 5.40 8.09
C GLY A 452 3.30 4.78 7.52
N LYS A 453 4.29 4.53 8.39
CA LYS A 453 5.60 4.02 7.98
C LYS A 453 5.60 2.51 7.76
N GLY A 454 5.83 2.08 6.52
CA GLY A 454 6.00 0.66 6.18
C GLY A 454 7.40 0.18 6.55
N VAL A 455 7.52 -1.00 7.18
CA VAL A 455 8.79 -1.50 7.71
C VAL A 455 9.13 -2.89 7.16
N PHE A 456 10.24 -2.98 6.44
CA PHE A 456 10.83 -4.26 6.01
C PHE A 456 12.13 -4.52 6.79
N THR A 457 12.18 -5.63 7.51
CA THR A 457 13.36 -6.04 8.28
C THR A 457 13.83 -7.42 7.83
N MET A 458 15.11 -7.60 7.55
CA MET A 458 15.66 -8.90 7.18
C MET A 458 17.05 -9.15 7.78
N THR A 459 17.21 -10.31 8.42
CA THR A 459 18.48 -10.79 8.99
C THR A 459 18.87 -12.13 8.38
N ASN A 460 20.07 -12.21 7.81
CA ASN A 460 20.57 -13.37 7.05
C ASN A 460 19.73 -13.72 5.80
N GLY A 461 20.18 -14.72 5.05
CA GLY A 461 19.45 -15.25 3.89
C GLY A 461 19.70 -14.41 2.62
N SER A 462 18.71 -14.33 1.71
CA SER A 462 18.86 -13.62 0.46
C SER A 462 17.57 -12.98 -0.10
N ILE A 463 17.74 -11.86 -0.80
CA ILE A 463 16.71 -11.23 -1.63
C ILE A 463 17.21 -11.25 -3.06
N THR A 464 16.37 -11.72 -3.97
CA THR A 464 16.67 -11.75 -5.41
C THR A 464 15.64 -10.93 -6.17
N SER A 465 16.11 -9.92 -6.91
CA SER A 465 15.30 -9.22 -7.91
C SER A 465 15.83 -9.59 -9.29
N LYS A 466 14.94 -10.05 -10.20
CA LYS A 466 15.31 -10.33 -11.60
C LYS A 466 14.98 -9.18 -12.56
N GLU A 467 14.16 -8.21 -12.14
CA GLU A 467 13.69 -7.10 -12.96
C GLU A 467 13.50 -5.85 -12.08
N GLY A 468 13.79 -4.67 -12.62
CA GLY A 468 13.72 -3.41 -11.87
C GLY A 468 14.70 -3.31 -10.68
N PRO A 469 14.51 -2.33 -9.78
CA PRO A 469 15.35 -2.17 -8.60
C PRO A 469 15.17 -3.30 -7.55
N MET A 470 16.15 -3.44 -6.66
CA MET A 470 16.02 -4.31 -5.49
C MET A 470 14.98 -3.75 -4.51
N PHE A 471 14.97 -2.44 -4.30
CA PHE A 471 14.02 -1.75 -3.41
C PHE A 471 13.27 -0.64 -4.17
N TYR A 472 11.96 -0.59 -4.02
CA TYR A 472 11.11 0.44 -4.61
C TYR A 472 10.16 1.02 -3.57
N SER A 473 9.94 2.35 -3.61
CA SER A 473 8.98 2.98 -2.70
C SER A 473 8.36 4.26 -3.23
N THR A 474 7.07 4.43 -2.94
CA THR A 474 6.21 5.53 -3.43
C THR A 474 5.10 5.88 -2.45
N ASN A 475 4.70 7.16 -2.41
CA ASN A 475 3.57 7.68 -1.63
C ASN A 475 3.60 7.36 -0.11
N THR A 476 4.75 6.99 0.46
CA THR A 476 4.80 6.53 1.84
C THR A 476 6.12 6.80 2.55
N GLN A 477 6.07 6.74 3.88
CA GLN A 477 7.25 6.62 4.71
C GLN A 477 7.67 5.14 4.72
N GLY A 478 8.95 4.86 4.51
CA GLY A 478 9.51 3.51 4.52
C GLY A 478 10.68 3.39 5.47
N GLU A 479 10.85 2.20 6.04
CA GLU A 479 12.06 1.80 6.74
C GLU A 479 12.50 0.41 6.27
N ILE A 480 13.77 0.31 5.87
CA ILE A 480 14.41 -0.96 5.49
C ILE A 480 15.57 -1.22 6.45
N ASN A 481 15.52 -2.33 7.17
CA ASN A 481 16.55 -2.78 8.11
C ASN A 481 17.17 -4.08 7.61
N LEU A 482 18.44 -4.05 7.17
CA LEU A 482 19.15 -5.23 6.68
C LEU A 482 20.37 -5.56 7.54
N THR A 483 20.51 -6.85 7.88
CA THR A 483 21.71 -7.38 8.54
C THR A 483 22.18 -8.67 7.88
N ASN A 484 23.40 -8.67 7.32
CA ASN A 484 24.03 -9.86 6.70
C ASN A 484 23.17 -10.55 5.60
N VAL A 485 22.44 -9.77 4.78
CA VAL A 485 21.55 -10.29 3.73
C VAL A 485 22.25 -10.35 2.38
N THR A 486 22.16 -11.48 1.67
CA THR A 486 22.72 -11.57 0.30
C THR A 486 21.76 -10.92 -0.70
N LEU A 487 22.16 -9.79 -1.30
CA LEU A 487 21.38 -9.09 -2.32
C LEU A 487 21.77 -9.54 -3.74
N ASN A 488 20.92 -10.34 -4.37
CA ASN A 488 21.09 -10.88 -5.71
C ASN A 488 20.32 -10.05 -6.74
N ASN A 489 20.85 -8.87 -7.07
CA ASN A 489 20.27 -8.02 -8.10
C ASN A 489 20.79 -8.41 -9.50
N THR A 490 19.90 -8.64 -10.46
CA THR A 490 20.28 -8.78 -11.88
C THR A 490 20.44 -7.44 -12.58
N THR A 491 19.87 -6.36 -12.03
CA THR A 491 19.96 -5.01 -12.58
C THR A 491 21.06 -4.22 -11.89
N SER A 492 21.41 -3.07 -12.47
CA SER A 492 22.31 -2.11 -11.84
C SER A 492 21.61 -1.18 -10.83
N LYS A 493 20.31 -1.35 -10.54
CA LYS A 493 19.51 -0.44 -9.71
C LYS A 493 19.32 -1.00 -8.30
N LEU A 494 19.96 -0.43 -7.29
CA LEU A 494 19.74 -0.82 -5.90
C LEU A 494 18.35 -0.34 -5.44
N MET A 495 18.06 0.94 -5.62
CA MET A 495 16.86 1.57 -5.07
C MET A 495 16.27 2.60 -6.05
N THR A 496 14.96 2.72 -6.06
CA THR A 496 14.26 3.85 -6.69
C THR A 496 13.15 4.35 -5.76
N LEU A 497 13.22 5.63 -5.40
CA LEU A 497 12.21 6.33 -4.61
C LEU A 497 11.58 7.41 -5.50
N GLY A 498 10.24 7.45 -5.55
CA GLY A 498 9.58 8.46 -6.36
C GLY A 498 8.05 8.51 -6.23
N ALA A 499 7.42 9.34 -7.05
CA ALA A 499 5.97 9.39 -7.20
C ALA A 499 5.39 8.01 -7.59
N GLY A 500 5.87 7.41 -8.69
CA GLY A 500 5.34 6.14 -9.19
C GLY A 500 3.88 6.24 -9.65
N ASP A 501 3.21 5.08 -9.74
CA ASP A 501 1.79 5.01 -10.10
C ASP A 501 0.84 5.43 -8.95
N TRP A 502 1.36 5.53 -7.72
CA TRP A 502 0.59 5.85 -6.50
C TRP A 502 0.90 7.23 -5.92
N GLY A 503 1.76 8.01 -6.57
CA GLY A 503 2.12 9.37 -6.15
C GLY A 503 1.78 10.38 -7.24
N THR A 504 1.33 11.56 -6.81
CA THR A 504 1.23 12.73 -7.68
C THR A 504 2.58 13.42 -7.71
N ALA A 505 3.19 13.50 -8.90
CA ALA A 505 4.43 14.24 -9.12
C ALA A 505 4.27 15.70 -8.62
N GLY A 506 5.15 16.12 -7.71
CA GLY A 506 5.07 17.43 -7.03
C GLY A 506 4.33 17.44 -5.68
N SER A 507 3.63 16.36 -5.28
CA SER A 507 2.80 16.38 -4.05
C SER A 507 3.11 15.28 -3.02
N ASN A 508 3.39 14.04 -3.44
CA ASN A 508 3.57 12.90 -2.54
C ASN A 508 4.55 11.85 -3.11
N GLY A 509 5.82 11.98 -2.71
CA GLY A 509 6.88 11.01 -2.99
C GLY A 509 7.03 9.96 -1.89
N SER A 510 8.22 9.38 -1.76
CA SER A 510 8.57 8.51 -0.63
C SER A 510 9.63 9.13 0.27
N SER A 511 9.49 8.96 1.59
CA SER A 511 10.56 9.24 2.55
C SER A 511 11.08 7.92 3.13
N MET A 512 12.32 7.56 2.82
CA MET A 512 12.90 6.26 3.15
C MET A 512 14.02 6.39 4.19
N ILE A 513 14.00 5.53 5.20
CA ILE A 513 15.16 5.26 6.08
C ILE A 513 15.70 3.89 5.69
N PHE A 514 16.99 3.82 5.34
CA PHE A 514 17.65 2.56 5.01
C PHE A 514 18.81 2.32 5.98
N ASN A 515 18.67 1.30 6.81
CA ASN A 515 19.67 0.89 7.80
C ASN A 515 20.36 -0.40 7.31
N ALA A 516 21.65 -0.30 7.00
CA ALA A 516 22.50 -1.41 6.60
C ALA A 516 23.54 -1.69 7.69
N SER A 517 23.53 -2.90 8.25
CA SER A 517 24.50 -3.38 9.25
C SER A 517 25.17 -4.66 8.73
N ASN A 518 26.51 -4.73 8.68
CA ASN A 518 27.25 -5.84 8.05
C ASN A 518 26.66 -6.22 6.69
N GLN A 519 26.46 -5.21 5.84
CA GLN A 519 25.64 -5.32 4.64
C GLN A 519 26.39 -4.86 3.40
N ILE A 520 26.44 -5.74 2.39
CA ILE A 520 26.97 -5.40 1.07
C ILE A 520 25.81 -4.89 0.22
N LEU A 521 25.92 -3.64 -0.23
CA LEU A 521 24.96 -2.94 -1.09
C LEU A 521 25.61 -2.64 -2.45
N LYS A 522 24.90 -2.90 -3.55
CA LYS A 522 25.43 -2.69 -4.92
C LYS A 522 24.38 -2.12 -5.87
N GLY A 523 24.77 -1.09 -6.62
CA GLY A 523 23.95 -0.48 -7.67
C GLY A 523 23.58 0.98 -7.41
N ALA A 524 22.92 1.59 -8.39
CA ALA A 524 22.47 2.97 -8.33
C ALA A 524 21.25 3.16 -7.42
N ILE A 525 21.24 4.26 -6.69
CA ILE A 525 20.12 4.80 -5.94
C ILE A 525 19.59 6.01 -6.72
N THR A 526 18.28 6.06 -6.95
CA THR A 526 17.61 7.18 -7.63
C THR A 526 16.46 7.70 -6.78
N VAL A 527 16.38 9.01 -6.61
CA VAL A 527 15.41 9.70 -5.74
C VAL A 527 14.88 10.91 -6.52
N ASP A 528 13.55 11.08 -6.59
CA ASP A 528 12.94 12.22 -7.28
C ASP A 528 12.75 13.46 -6.37
N SER A 529 12.30 14.56 -6.97
CA SER A 529 12.19 15.89 -6.33
C SER A 529 11.11 16.04 -5.27
N ILE A 530 10.39 14.96 -4.96
CA ILE A 530 9.43 14.90 -3.86
C ILE A 530 9.77 13.79 -2.85
N SER A 531 10.85 13.06 -3.08
CA SER A 531 11.28 11.91 -2.27
C SER A 531 12.59 12.19 -1.53
N SER A 532 12.77 11.54 -0.40
CA SER A 532 13.92 11.70 0.48
C SER A 532 14.47 10.36 0.98
N LEU A 533 15.77 10.32 1.28
CA LEU A 533 16.47 9.14 1.77
C LEU A 533 17.41 9.50 2.92
N THR A 534 17.32 8.80 4.04
CA THR A 534 18.41 8.67 5.01
C THR A 534 19.04 7.29 4.85
N LEU A 535 20.31 7.24 4.44
CA LEU A 535 21.09 6.00 4.26
C LEU A 535 22.14 5.87 5.37
N ASN A 536 21.92 4.91 6.27
CA ASN A 536 22.79 4.60 7.38
C ASN A 536 23.60 3.32 7.09
N LEU A 537 24.93 3.45 7.09
CA LEU A 537 25.87 2.33 6.94
C LEU A 537 26.60 2.09 8.27
N THR A 538 26.42 0.91 8.86
CA THR A 538 27.08 0.49 10.11
C THR A 538 27.71 -0.89 10.02
N ASP A 539 28.59 -1.20 10.98
CA ASP A 539 29.13 -2.54 11.25
C ASP A 539 29.77 -3.20 10.00
N ASP A 540 30.86 -2.66 9.47
CA ASP A 540 31.54 -3.15 8.25
C ASP A 540 30.68 -3.10 6.96
N SER A 541 29.63 -2.26 6.89
CA SER A 541 28.79 -2.17 5.69
C SER A 541 29.50 -1.54 4.49
N VAL A 542 29.24 -2.06 3.28
CA VAL A 542 29.92 -1.63 2.05
C VAL A 542 28.90 -1.27 0.99
N PHE A 543 28.87 -0.01 0.55
CA PHE A 543 28.08 0.44 -0.60
C PHE A 543 28.96 0.67 -1.84
N ALA A 544 28.67 -0.05 -2.93
CA ALA A 544 29.33 0.17 -4.22
C ALA A 544 28.30 0.56 -5.29
N GLY A 545 28.25 1.85 -5.64
CA GLY A 545 27.20 2.40 -6.48
C GLY A 545 27.26 3.91 -6.66
N SER A 546 26.12 4.50 -7.01
CA SER A 546 25.96 5.94 -7.20
C SER A 546 24.68 6.42 -6.53
N ILE A 547 24.69 7.64 -5.98
CA ILE A 547 23.57 8.23 -5.26
C ILE A 547 23.08 9.46 -6.02
N ASP A 548 21.82 9.43 -6.45
CA ASP A 548 21.11 10.50 -7.17
C ASP A 548 21.95 11.24 -8.23
N VAL A 549 22.42 10.53 -9.25
CA VAL A 549 23.23 11.08 -10.35
C VAL A 549 22.57 12.27 -11.07
N SER A 550 21.24 12.39 -10.98
CA SER A 550 20.46 13.47 -11.58
C SER A 550 20.47 14.76 -10.76
N ASN A 551 20.87 14.72 -9.48
CA ASN A 551 20.68 15.80 -8.50
C ASN A 551 19.24 16.33 -8.52
N THR A 552 18.29 15.41 -8.38
CA THR A 552 16.86 15.67 -8.40
C THR A 552 16.17 15.46 -7.07
N ALA A 553 16.80 14.80 -6.09
CA ALA A 553 16.19 14.47 -4.80
C ALA A 553 15.62 15.69 -4.06
N LYS A 554 14.60 15.47 -3.21
CA LYS A 554 14.16 16.49 -2.25
C LYS A 554 15.17 16.67 -1.11
N TYR A 555 15.72 15.56 -0.61
CA TYR A 555 16.70 15.53 0.47
C TYR A 555 17.38 14.15 0.57
N ILE A 556 18.71 14.10 0.63
CA ILE A 556 19.46 12.87 0.95
C ILE A 556 20.45 13.08 2.07
N GLU A 557 20.35 12.27 3.11
CA GLU A 557 21.29 12.15 4.22
C GLU A 557 22.07 10.84 4.09
N LEU A 558 23.39 10.91 4.23
CA LEU A 558 24.30 9.78 4.14
C LEU A 558 25.17 9.71 5.40
N ASN A 559 25.06 8.61 6.13
CA ASN A 559 25.69 8.43 7.44
C ASN A 559 26.58 7.18 7.43
N LEU A 560 27.86 7.35 7.78
CA LEU A 560 28.84 6.28 7.90
C LEU A 560 29.37 6.17 9.34
N ASP A 561 29.57 4.94 9.81
CA ASP A 561 30.47 4.68 10.93
C ASP A 561 31.94 4.53 10.50
N LEU A 562 32.83 4.20 11.46
CA LEU A 562 34.27 4.15 11.22
C LEU A 562 34.70 3.01 10.28
N ASP A 563 33.91 1.93 10.26
CA ASP A 563 34.29 0.65 9.67
C ASP A 563 33.54 0.40 8.34
N SER A 564 32.42 1.10 8.11
CA SER A 564 31.68 1.10 6.85
C SER A 564 32.37 1.93 5.76
N SER A 565 32.15 1.55 4.49
CA SER A 565 32.84 2.17 3.34
C SER A 565 31.97 2.33 2.09
N ILE A 566 32.39 3.26 1.23
CA ILE A 566 31.72 3.59 -0.03
C ILE A 566 32.70 3.47 -1.20
N SER A 567 32.23 2.93 -2.33
CA SER A 567 32.94 2.89 -3.60
C SER A 567 32.06 3.44 -4.71
N LEU A 568 32.32 4.69 -5.13
CA LEU A 568 31.49 5.39 -6.11
C LEU A 568 31.64 4.81 -7.52
N THR A 569 30.53 4.70 -8.25
CA THR A 569 30.49 4.27 -9.66
C THR A 569 30.02 5.38 -10.62
N ALA A 570 29.61 6.53 -10.08
CA ALA A 570 29.32 7.75 -10.83
C ALA A 570 29.41 8.96 -9.89
N THR A 571 29.48 10.17 -10.47
CA THR A 571 29.26 11.41 -9.72
C THR A 571 27.91 11.33 -9.01
N SER A 572 27.92 11.62 -7.71
CA SER A 572 26.80 11.38 -6.81
C SER A 572 26.53 12.63 -5.96
N TYR A 573 25.30 12.76 -5.50
CA TYR A 573 24.80 13.94 -4.81
C TYR A 573 24.08 13.53 -3.52
N VAL A 574 24.39 14.22 -2.44
CA VAL A 574 23.69 14.17 -1.15
C VAL A 574 23.53 15.58 -0.60
N ASP A 575 22.59 15.78 0.32
CA ASP A 575 22.48 17.02 1.08
C ASP A 575 23.43 16.95 2.26
N VAL A 576 23.25 15.98 3.16
CA VAL A 576 24.08 15.79 4.36
C VAL A 576 25.00 14.58 4.23
N LEU A 577 26.26 14.77 4.65
CA LEU A 577 27.22 13.70 4.88
C LEU A 577 27.71 13.74 6.33
N THR A 578 27.36 12.72 7.11
CA THR A 578 28.02 12.44 8.39
C THR A 578 28.92 11.22 8.24
N ASP A 579 30.15 11.34 8.75
CA ASP A 579 31.15 10.28 8.71
C ASP A 579 31.92 10.28 10.03
N LYS A 580 32.02 9.11 10.68
CA LYS A 580 32.85 8.97 11.87
C LYS A 580 34.34 8.92 11.52
N ASP A 581 34.72 8.48 10.31
CA ASP A 581 36.08 8.67 9.80
C ASP A 581 36.27 10.10 9.30
N THR A 582 36.69 10.98 10.21
CA THR A 582 37.04 12.37 9.88
C THR A 582 38.19 12.52 8.85
N THR A 583 38.86 11.43 8.46
CA THR A 583 39.85 11.42 7.37
C THR A 583 39.25 11.12 5.99
N LEU A 584 37.98 10.69 5.91
CA LEU A 584 37.25 10.30 4.69
C LEU A 584 37.96 9.19 3.88
N SER A 585 38.75 8.35 4.56
CA SER A 585 39.56 7.32 3.90
C SER A 585 38.73 6.14 3.40
N ASN A 586 37.61 5.89 4.08
CA ASN A 586 36.52 4.96 3.77
C ASN A 586 35.67 5.34 2.53
N ILE A 587 35.75 6.59 2.03
CA ILE A 587 35.06 7.01 0.79
C ILE A 587 35.99 6.91 -0.42
N ILE A 588 35.83 5.84 -1.19
CA ILE A 588 36.57 5.56 -2.43
C ILE A 588 35.81 6.15 -3.62
N SER A 589 36.30 7.28 -4.13
CA SER A 589 35.68 8.04 -5.20
C SER A 589 35.81 7.47 -6.61
N ASN A 590 36.81 6.62 -6.87
CA ASN A 590 37.15 6.10 -8.21
C ASN A 590 37.20 7.17 -9.34
N GLY A 591 37.60 8.40 -9.01
CA GLY A 591 37.66 9.54 -9.94
C GLY A 591 36.37 10.36 -10.06
N TYR A 592 35.28 9.92 -9.42
CA TYR A 592 34.00 10.63 -9.38
C TYR A 592 33.96 11.70 -8.29
N THR A 593 32.95 12.58 -8.33
CA THR A 593 32.71 13.57 -7.26
C THR A 593 31.51 13.15 -6.42
N LEU A 594 31.64 13.22 -5.09
CA LEU A 594 30.51 13.26 -4.18
C LEU A 594 30.23 14.74 -3.87
N TYR A 595 29.02 15.19 -4.16
CA TYR A 595 28.55 16.52 -3.79
C TYR A 595 27.79 16.49 -2.47
N TYR A 596 27.99 17.52 -1.64
CA TYR A 596 27.24 17.77 -0.39
C TYR A 596 26.71 19.21 -0.37
N ASN A 597 25.58 19.46 0.29
CA ASN A 597 25.03 20.81 0.44
C ASN A 597 25.76 21.56 1.57
N ALA A 598 26.59 22.54 1.22
CA ALA A 598 27.40 23.27 2.19
C ALA A 598 26.61 24.26 3.08
N SER A 599 25.30 24.39 2.87
CA SER A 599 24.39 25.22 3.67
C SER A 599 23.76 24.44 4.84
N GLU A 600 23.84 23.11 4.83
CA GLU A 600 23.34 22.28 5.94
C GLU A 600 24.29 22.37 7.14
N ASP A 601 23.74 22.65 8.32
CA ASP A 601 24.53 22.81 9.56
C ASP A 601 25.31 21.51 9.91
N ASP A 602 24.74 20.34 9.60
CA ASP A 602 25.39 19.04 9.81
C ASP A 602 26.65 18.85 8.95
N ASN A 603 26.83 19.62 7.88
CA ASN A 603 28.05 19.64 7.06
C ASN A 603 29.09 20.69 7.52
N ALA A 604 28.83 21.46 8.59
CA ALA A 604 29.73 22.55 9.03
C ALA A 604 31.16 22.07 9.34
N TRP A 605 31.35 20.80 9.68
CA TRP A 605 32.66 20.18 9.91
C TRP A 605 33.55 20.15 8.66
N LEU A 606 32.96 20.06 7.46
CA LEU A 606 33.63 20.12 6.15
C LEU A 606 34.09 21.54 5.78
N LYS A 607 33.56 22.58 6.45
CA LYS A 607 33.95 23.99 6.28
C LYS A 607 33.85 24.49 4.83
N SER A 608 32.85 23.99 4.11
CA SER A 608 32.58 24.31 2.69
C SER A 608 33.79 24.04 1.75
N LYS A 609 34.65 23.09 2.09
CA LYS A 609 35.86 22.77 1.31
C LYS A 609 35.61 21.71 0.25
N THR A 610 36.35 21.82 -0.85
CA THR A 610 36.64 20.68 -1.73
C THR A 610 37.78 19.86 -1.12
N ILE A 611 37.61 18.56 -1.00
CA ILE A 611 38.56 17.62 -0.40
C ILE A 611 38.85 16.51 -1.44
N SER A 612 40.12 16.18 -1.68
CA SER A 612 40.48 15.03 -2.51
C SER A 612 40.20 13.72 -1.78
N LEU A 613 39.55 12.78 -2.45
CA LEU A 613 39.20 11.48 -1.91
C LEU A 613 40.11 10.36 -2.43
N SER A 614 40.15 9.24 -1.70
CA SER A 614 40.71 7.97 -2.17
C SER A 614 40.17 7.63 -3.57
N GLY A 615 41.01 7.15 -4.47
CA GLY A 615 40.62 6.86 -5.86
C GLY A 615 40.66 8.06 -6.83
N GLY A 616 41.04 9.27 -6.40
CA GLY A 616 41.43 10.38 -7.29
C GLY A 616 40.33 11.38 -7.67
N GLY A 617 39.13 11.22 -7.09
CA GLY A 617 38.02 12.16 -7.18
C GLY A 617 37.95 13.10 -5.97
N TYR A 618 36.76 13.64 -5.69
CA TYR A 618 36.57 14.72 -4.71
C TYR A 618 35.28 14.58 -3.90
N LEU A 619 35.30 15.03 -2.65
CA LEU A 619 34.13 15.52 -1.92
C LEU A 619 34.06 17.03 -2.14
N LYS A 620 32.93 17.56 -2.58
CA LYS A 620 32.83 18.96 -3.03
C LYS A 620 31.50 19.60 -2.63
N PRO A 621 31.48 20.87 -2.18
CA PRO A 621 30.23 21.57 -1.94
C PRO A 621 29.44 21.76 -3.24
N LEU A 622 28.13 21.57 -3.18
CA LEU A 622 27.19 22.20 -4.09
C LEU A 622 27.16 23.71 -3.79
N ASN A 623 27.15 24.54 -4.83
CA ASN A 623 27.13 26.01 -4.74
C ASN A 623 25.74 26.56 -5.08
#